data_AF-A0A7Y0SEB5-F1
#
_entry.id   AF-A0A7Y0SEB5-F1
#
_cell.length_a   1.000
_cell.length_b   1.000
_cell.length_c   1.000
_cell.angle_alpha   90.00
_cell.angle_beta   90.00
_cell.angle_gamma   90.00
#
_symmetry.space_group_name_H-M   'P 1'
#
loop_
_entity.id
_entity.type
_entity.pdbx_description
1 polymer ?
#
loop_
_entity_poly.entity_id
_entity_poly.type
_entity_poly.pdbx_seq_one_letter_code
_entity_poly.pdbx_strand_id
1 'polypeptide(L)'
;GMLTEAVRQRPYSVVLLDEVEKADPEVLNLFYQVFDKGTLNDGEGRTIDFKNTLIIMTSNLATHEIESLVHQSKDIDANIIAEAIRPTLN
;
A
#
# COMPACT_ATOMS: atom_id res chain seq x y z
N GLY A 1 10.92 -14.77 6.15
CA GLY A 1 11.43 -13.68 5.29
C GLY A 1 11.73 -12.45 6.14
N MET A 2 12.42 -11.44 5.62
CA MET A 2 12.79 -10.26 6.41
C MET A 2 11.56 -9.50 6.96
N LEU A 3 10.54 -9.29 6.13
CA LEU A 3 9.31 -8.60 6.55
C LEU A 3 8.53 -9.39 7.60
N THR A 4 8.26 -10.67 7.33
CA THR A 4 7.47 -11.52 8.23
C THR A 4 8.11 -11.64 9.60
N GLU A 5 9.45 -11.70 9.65
CA GLU A 5 10.20 -11.75 10.90
C GLU A 5 10.20 -10.40 11.65
N ALA A 6 10.32 -9.28 10.93
CA ALA A 6 10.25 -7.96 11.53
C ALA A 6 8.90 -7.69 12.20
N VAL A 7 7.79 -8.03 11.51
CA VAL A 7 6.43 -7.88 12.05
C VAL A 7 6.19 -8.83 13.22
N ARG A 8 6.69 -10.07 13.14
CA ARG A 8 6.59 -11.05 14.24
C ARG A 8 7.28 -10.55 15.52
N GLN A 9 8.45 -9.93 15.38
CA GLN A 9 9.19 -9.36 16.51
C GLN A 9 8.58 -8.05 17.01
N ARG A 10 7.95 -7.27 16.13
CA ARG A 10 7.36 -5.95 16.41
C ARG A 10 5.96 -5.83 15.79
N PRO A 11 4.93 -6.41 16.43
CA PRO A 11 3.58 -6.46 15.87
C PRO A 11 2.91 -5.08 15.72
N TYR A 12 3.34 -4.10 16.53
CA TYR A 12 2.96 -2.69 16.40
C TYR A 12 4.01 -1.96 15.56
N SER A 13 3.87 -2.04 14.25
CA SER A 13 4.83 -1.45 13.31
C SER A 13 4.13 -0.77 12.14
N VAL A 14 4.89 0.04 11.42
CA VAL A 14 4.47 0.63 10.14
C VAL A 14 5.26 -0.07 9.03
N VAL A 15 4.55 -0.58 8.03
CA VAL A 15 5.11 -1.15 6.81
C VAL A 15 4.83 -0.18 5.66
N LEU A 16 5.88 0.32 5.03
CA LEU A 16 5.79 1.16 3.84
C LEU A 16 6.07 0.30 2.60
N LEU A 17 5.11 0.25 1.68
CA LEU A 17 5.28 -0.28 0.33
C LEU A 17 5.43 0.91 -0.62
N ASP A 18 6.66 1.16 -1.03
CA ASP A 18 7.00 2.26 -1.91
C ASP A 18 6.83 1.86 -3.39
N GLU A 19 6.34 2.78 -4.22
CA GLU A 19 6.12 2.60 -5.66
C GLU A 19 5.50 1.25 -6.04
N VAL A 20 4.34 0.92 -5.43
CA VAL A 20 3.76 -0.42 -5.49
C VAL A 20 3.45 -0.90 -6.91
N GLU A 21 3.26 0.02 -7.86
CA GLU A 21 3.07 -0.29 -9.28
C GLU A 21 4.29 -0.94 -9.94
N LYS A 22 5.48 -0.80 -9.35
CA LYS A 22 6.71 -1.43 -9.85
C LYS A 22 6.98 -2.78 -9.20
N ALA A 23 6.24 -3.13 -8.15
CA ALA A 23 6.41 -4.39 -7.46
C ALA A 23 5.99 -5.56 -8.36
N ASP A 24 6.66 -6.70 -8.19
CA ASP A 24 6.24 -7.94 -8.84
C ASP A 24 4.82 -8.32 -8.37
N PRO A 25 3.91 -8.73 -9.27
CA PRO A 25 2.55 -9.14 -8.90
C PRO A 25 2.48 -10.19 -7.79
N GLU A 26 3.48 -11.08 -7.67
CA GLU A 26 3.54 -12.06 -6.59
C GLU A 26 3.71 -11.40 -5.20
N VAL A 27 4.38 -10.24 -5.13
CA VAL A 27 4.51 -9.47 -3.88
C VAL A 27 3.13 -8.94 -3.46
N LEU A 28 2.38 -8.34 -4.38
CA LEU A 28 1.03 -7.85 -4.10
C LEU A 28 0.07 -8.99 -3.71
N ASN A 29 0.16 -10.14 -4.39
CA ASN A 29 -0.64 -11.32 -4.07
C ASN A 29 -0.42 -11.81 -2.63
N LEU A 30 0.82 -11.72 -2.14
CA LEU A 30 1.16 -12.05 -0.76
C LEU A 30 0.40 -11.14 0.22
N PHE A 31 0.32 -9.85 -0.07
CA PHE A 31 -0.37 -8.88 0.79
C PHE A 31 -1.90 -8.94 0.70
N TYR A 32 -2.49 -9.49 -0.36
CA TYR A 32 -3.96 -9.66 -0.40
C TYR A 32 -4.48 -10.51 0.76
N GLN A 33 -3.74 -11.52 1.21
CA GLN A 33 -4.12 -12.29 2.40
C GLN A 33 -4.10 -11.40 3.66
N VAL A 34 -3.14 -10.48 3.75
CA VAL A 34 -3.04 -9.53 4.86
C VAL A 34 -4.22 -8.56 4.84
N PHE A 35 -4.57 -8.01 3.68
CA PHE A 35 -5.68 -7.07 3.54
C PHE A 35 -7.04 -7.71 3.80
N ASP A 36 -7.21 -8.99 3.44
CA ASP A 36 -8.44 -9.74 3.68
C ASP A 36 -8.55 -10.25 5.13
N LYS A 37 -7.50 -10.90 5.65
CA LYS A 37 -7.57 -11.67 6.92
C LYS A 37 -6.77 -11.06 8.07
N GLY A 38 -5.93 -10.06 7.80
CA GLY A 38 -4.99 -9.50 8.77
C GLY A 38 -3.84 -10.44 9.13
N THR A 39 -3.59 -11.48 8.33
CA THR A 39 -2.54 -12.48 8.62
C THR A 39 -1.78 -12.88 7.36
N LEU A 40 -0.54 -13.30 7.52
CA LEU A 40 0.29 -13.81 6.43
C LEU A 40 0.97 -15.12 6.81
N ASN A 41 0.99 -16.11 5.92
CA ASN A 41 1.83 -17.30 6.12
C ASN A 41 3.21 -17.07 5.48
N ASP A 42 4.28 -17.27 6.26
CA ASP A 42 5.63 -17.26 5.70
C ASP A 42 5.95 -18.57 4.95
N GLY A 43 7.12 -18.64 4.32
CA GLY A 43 7.56 -19.82 3.56
C GLY A 43 7.78 -21.08 4.40
N GLU A 44 7.78 -20.98 5.73
CA GLU A 44 7.83 -22.12 6.67
C GLU A 44 6.43 -22.53 7.14
N GLY A 45 5.37 -21.87 6.65
CA GLY A 45 3.98 -22.10 7.05
C GLY A 45 3.59 -21.46 8.39
N ARG A 46 4.43 -20.56 8.94
CA ARG A 46 4.11 -19.84 10.18
C ARG A 46 3.17 -18.69 9.87
N THR A 47 2.06 -18.62 10.60
CA THR A 47 1.12 -17.50 10.50
C THR A 47 1.61 -16.31 11.32
N ILE A 48 1.75 -15.16 10.66
CA ILE A 48 2.14 -13.88 11.23
C ILE A 48 0.91 -12.97 11.28
N ASP A 49 0.70 -12.32 12.42
CA ASP A 49 -0.40 -11.37 12.63
C ASP A 49 0.00 -9.96 12.23
N PHE A 50 -0.78 -9.35 11.33
CA PHE A 50 -0.61 -7.99 10.82
C PHE A 50 -1.72 -7.05 11.31
N LYS A 51 -2.67 -7.51 12.15
CA LYS A 51 -3.82 -6.69 12.60
C LYS A 51 -3.42 -5.41 13.34
N ASN A 52 -2.24 -5.38 13.96
CA ASN A 52 -1.69 -4.21 14.65
C ASN A 52 -0.60 -3.47 13.84
N THR A 53 -0.45 -3.83 12.57
CA THR A 53 0.53 -3.24 11.66
C THR A 53 -0.16 -2.26 10.71
N LEU A 54 0.29 -1.00 10.72
CA LEU A 54 -0.19 0.00 9.75
C LEU A 54 0.56 -0.20 8.43
N ILE A 55 -0.17 -0.52 7.37
CA ILE A 55 0.40 -0.64 6.02
C ILE A 55 0.11 0.65 5.26
N ILE A 56 1.17 1.29 4.76
CA ILE A 56 1.10 2.47 3.90
C ILE A 56 1.63 2.05 2.53
N MET A 57 0.84 2.29 1.49
CA MET A 57 1.27 2.09 0.11
C MET A 57 1.38 3.45 -0.57
N THR A 58 2.37 3.59 -1.44
CA THR A 58 2.53 4.78 -2.29
C THR A 58 2.59 4.34 -3.75
N SER A 59 2.19 5.25 -4.64
CA SER A 59 2.24 5.01 -6.07
C SER A 59 2.44 6.31 -6.83
N ASN A 60 3.20 6.24 -7.93
CA ASN A 60 3.40 7.37 -8.83
C ASN A 60 2.48 7.34 -10.07
N LEU A 61 1.55 6.38 -10.17
CA LEU A 61 0.66 6.23 -11.35
C LEU A 61 -0.14 7.49 -11.69
N ALA A 62 -0.63 8.20 -10.67
CA ALA A 62 -1.49 9.38 -10.85
C ALA A 62 -0.73 10.72 -10.93
N THR A 63 0.60 10.71 -11.01
CA THR A 63 1.42 11.93 -10.87
C THR A 63 1.02 13.04 -11.86
N HIS A 64 0.89 12.71 -13.15
CA HIS A 64 0.54 13.69 -14.18
C HIS A 64 -0.86 14.28 -14.03
N GLU A 65 -1.81 13.51 -13.52
CA GLU A 65 -3.19 13.96 -13.29
C GLU A 65 -3.25 14.91 -12.10
N ILE A 66 -2.57 14.56 -11.00
CA ILE A 66 -2.43 15.42 -9.82
C ILE A 66 -1.78 16.74 -10.21
N GLU A 67 -0.67 16.70 -10.95
CA GLU A 67 0.01 17.90 -11.44
C GLU A 67 -0.94 18.76 -12.29
N SER A 68 -1.66 18.15 -13.24
CA SER A 68 -2.57 18.86 -14.13
C SER A 68 -3.71 19.55 -13.37
N LEU A 69 -4.29 18.89 -12.36
CA LEU A 69 -5.37 19.44 -11.54
C LEU A 69 -4.89 20.61 -10.68
N VAL A 70 -3.74 20.47 -10.04
CA VAL A 70 -3.15 21.51 -9.16
C VAL A 70 -2.70 22.73 -9.97
N HIS A 71 -2.26 22.56 -11.23
CA HIS A 71 -1.93 23.67 -12.12
C HIS A 71 -3.17 24.50 -12.52
N GLN A 72 -4.35 23.89 -12.61
CA GLN A 72 -5.60 24.57 -12.95
C GLN A 72 -6.17 25.37 -11.77
N SER A 73 -6.02 24.86 -10.55
CA SER A 73 -6.42 25.55 -9.33
C SER A 73 -5.54 25.13 -8.15
N LYS A 74 -4.87 26.11 -7.54
CA LYS A 74 -3.99 25.88 -6.37
C LYS A 74 -4.75 25.54 -5.10
N ASP A 75 -6.03 25.91 -5.02
CA ASP A 75 -6.90 25.69 -3.86
C ASP A 75 -7.90 24.54 -4.11
N ILE A 76 -7.56 23.61 -5.01
CA ILE A 76 -8.39 22.44 -5.25
C ILE A 76 -8.41 21.53 -4.00
N ASP A 77 -9.60 21.07 -3.63
CA ASP A 77 -9.79 20.19 -2.49
C ASP A 77 -9.15 18.81 -2.74
N ALA A 78 -8.46 18.28 -1.74
CA ALA A 78 -7.78 16.99 -1.85
C ALA A 78 -8.74 15.82 -2.14
N ASN A 79 -9.99 15.88 -1.69
CA ASN A 79 -11.00 14.87 -2.00
C ASN A 79 -11.36 14.89 -3.49
N ILE A 80 -11.41 16.08 -4.11
CA ILE A 80 -11.65 16.20 -5.55
C ILE A 80 -10.49 15.58 -6.33
N ILE A 81 -9.24 15.84 -5.90
CA ILE A 81 -8.07 15.18 -6.50
C ILE A 81 -8.19 13.65 -6.35
N ALA A 82 -8.49 13.17 -5.14
CA ALA A 82 -8.61 11.74 -4.85
C ALA A 82 -9.69 11.04 -5.70
N GLU A 83 -10.84 11.67 -5.91
CA GLU A 83 -11.89 11.17 -6.79
C GLU A 83 -11.45 11.13 -8.26
N ALA A 84 -10.76 12.17 -8.72
CA ALA A 84 -10.30 12.29 -10.10
C ALA A 84 -9.24 11.24 -10.47
N ILE A 85 -8.34 10.90 -9.55
CA ILE A 85 -7.25 9.93 -9.81
C ILE A 85 -7.64 8.48 -9.59
N ARG A 86 -8.80 8.23 -8.96
CA ARG A 86 -9.26 6.88 -8.60
C ARG A 86 -9.31 5.90 -9.79
N PRO A 87 -9.73 6.30 -11.01
CA PRO A 87 -9.70 5.41 -12.18
C PRO A 87 -8.28 4.95 -12.56
N THR A 88 -7.26 5.76 -12.32
CA THR A 88 -5.86 5.47 -12.67
C THR A 88 -5.20 4.52 -11.67
N LEU A 89 -5.78 4.39 -10.47
CA LEU A 89 -5.31 3.52 -9.40
C LEU A 89 -6.00 2.14 -9.38
N ASN A 90 -6.97 1.89 -10.27
CA ASN A 90 -7.77 0.66 -10.34
C ASN A 90 -7.37 -0.27 -11.49
#